data_AF-A0A357V0G9-F1
#
_entry.id   AF-A0A357V0G9-F1
#
_cell.length_a   1.000
_cell.length_b   1.000
_cell.length_c   1.000
_cell.angle_alpha   90.00
_cell.angle_beta   90.00
_cell.angle_gamma   90.00
#
_symmetry.space_group_name_H-M   'P 1'
#
loop_
_entity.id
_entity.type
_entity.pdbx_description
1 polymer ?
#
loop_
_entity_poly.entity_id
_entity_poly.type
_entity_poly.pdbx_seq_one_letter_code
_entity_poly.pdbx_strand_id
1 'polypeptide(L)'
;INNTADESLWRPVQAHCVKLGPRFKFLNFPKIAGFKAGALTAAMPHVAPDAEVLAVLDADYVVDPKWLRDLAPAFADPKVAMVQAPQ
;
A
#
# COMPACT_ATOMS: atom_id res chain seq x y z
N ILE A 1 6.42 -15.18 -4.49
CA ILE A 1 6.15 -16.02 -3.30
C ILE A 1 5.32 -15.18 -2.34
N ASN A 2 4.13 -15.63 -1.94
CA ASN A 2 3.29 -14.89 -0.98
C ASN A 2 3.72 -15.22 0.45
N ASN A 3 3.82 -14.20 1.31
CA ASN A 3 4.12 -14.33 2.75
C ASN A 3 5.34 -15.23 3.03
N THR A 4 6.44 -14.96 2.31
CA THR A 4 7.68 -15.73 2.48
C THR A 4 8.18 -15.65 3.92
N ALA A 5 8.53 -16.80 4.49
CA ALA A 5 9.20 -16.88 5.78
C ALA A 5 10.70 -16.52 5.68
N ASP A 6 11.23 -16.42 4.45
CA ASP A 6 12.63 -16.06 4.22
C ASP A 6 12.89 -14.60 4.59
N GLU A 7 13.55 -14.42 5.72
CA GLU A 7 13.88 -13.11 6.28
C GLU A 7 14.84 -12.32 5.40
N SER A 8 15.65 -12.98 4.56
CA SER A 8 16.57 -12.30 3.65
C SER A 8 15.83 -11.45 2.61
N LEU A 9 14.57 -11.79 2.31
CA LEU A 9 13.74 -11.08 1.33
C LEU A 9 13.00 -9.88 1.93
N TRP A 10 12.57 -9.94 3.19
CA TRP A 10 11.73 -8.88 3.78
C TRP A 10 12.45 -7.99 4.81
N ARG A 11 13.51 -8.46 5.49
CA ARG A 11 14.28 -7.62 6.42
C ARG A 11 14.91 -6.39 5.74
N PRO A 12 15.45 -6.48 4.51
CA PRO A 12 15.98 -5.29 3.82
C PRO A 12 14.90 -4.23 3.57
N VAL A 13 13.66 -4.65 3.24
CA VAL A 13 12.52 -3.76 3.05
C VAL A 13 12.15 -3.06 4.36
N GLN A 14 12.05 -3.82 5.46
CA GLN A 14 11.81 -3.25 6.79
C GLN A 14 12.87 -2.20 7.16
N ALA A 15 14.15 -2.54 6.99
CA ALA A 15 15.25 -1.63 7.29
C ALA A 15 15.21 -0.36 6.41
N HIS A 16 14.76 -0.49 5.16
CA HIS A 16 14.58 0.65 4.28
C HIS A 16 13.42 1.55 4.72
N CYS A 17 12.26 0.98 5.09
CA CYS A 17 11.13 1.75 5.63
C CYS A 17 11.53 2.56 6.87
N VAL A 18 12.34 1.98 7.78
CA VAL A 18 12.87 2.69 8.95
C VAL A 18 13.71 3.90 8.54
N LYS A 19 14.57 3.77 7.52
CA LYS A 19 15.40 4.87 7.01
C LYS A 19 14.57 5.99 6.36
N LEU A 20 13.45 5.65 5.70
CA LEU A 20 12.53 6.62 5.10
C LEU A 20 11.72 7.41 6.14
N GLY A 21 11.70 6.94 7.40
CA GLY A 21 11.19 7.67 8.54
C GLY A 21 9.70 7.44 8.80
N PRO A 22 9.08 8.27 9.67
CA PRO A 22 7.81 7.96 10.33
C PRO A 22 6.59 7.90 9.40
N ARG A 23 6.71 8.38 8.16
CA ARG A 23 5.65 8.27 7.14
C ARG A 23 5.53 6.86 6.56
N PHE A 24 6.55 6.02 6.73
CA PHE A 24 6.55 4.65 6.22
C PHE A 24 6.37 3.67 7.39
N LYS A 25 5.33 2.84 7.30
CA LYS A 25 5.03 1.78 8.25
C LYS A 25 5.24 0.44 7.56
N PHE A 26 6.05 -0.44 8.15
CA PHE A 26 6.24 -1.81 7.66
C PHE A 26 5.46 -2.77 8.53
N LEU A 27 4.58 -3.55 7.92
CA LEU A 27 3.80 -4.61 8.57
C LEU A 27 4.17 -5.93 7.91
N ASN A 28 4.58 -6.92 8.71
CA ASN A 28 4.85 -8.27 8.23
C ASN A 28 3.85 -9.24 8.85
N PHE A 29 3.15 -9.98 8.00
CA PHE A 29 2.20 -11.01 8.40
C PHE A 29 2.68 -12.36 7.86
N PRO A 30 3.51 -13.12 8.62
CA PRO A 30 4.04 -14.41 8.16
C PRO A 30 2.95 -15.44 7.81
N LYS A 31 1.78 -15.29 8.43
CA LYS A 31 0.57 -16.05 8.09
C LYS A 31 -0.60 -15.09 8.01
N ILE A 32 -1.32 -15.13 6.89
CA ILE A 32 -2.52 -14.33 6.70
C ILE A 32 -3.51 -15.06 5.79
N ALA A 33 -4.76 -15.09 6.21
CA ALA A 33 -5.85 -15.61 5.38
C ALA A 33 -6.26 -14.55 4.36
N GLY A 34 -6.79 -14.96 3.19
CA GLY A 34 -7.28 -14.01 2.18
C GLY A 34 -6.19 -13.28 1.38
N PHE A 35 -4.93 -13.70 1.47
CA PHE A 35 -3.80 -13.19 0.66
C PHE A 35 -3.71 -11.65 0.67
N LYS A 36 -3.73 -11.01 -0.51
CA LYS A 36 -3.65 -9.55 -0.66
C LYS A 36 -4.81 -8.84 0.05
N ALA A 37 -6.03 -9.31 -0.13
CA ALA A 37 -7.21 -8.71 0.52
C ALA A 37 -7.12 -8.80 2.05
N GLY A 38 -6.67 -9.94 2.56
CA GLY A 38 -6.43 -10.11 4.00
C GLY A 38 -5.37 -9.16 4.56
N ALA A 39 -4.25 -9.00 3.83
CA ALA A 39 -3.20 -8.06 4.20
C ALA A 39 -3.67 -6.60 4.20
N LEU A 40 -4.46 -6.19 3.21
CA LEU A 40 -5.04 -4.85 3.17
C LEU A 40 -6.00 -4.62 4.34
N THR A 41 -6.89 -5.58 4.64
CA THR A 41 -7.78 -5.51 5.80
C THR A 41 -6.99 -5.41 7.12
N ALA A 42 -5.95 -6.21 7.29
CA ALA A 42 -5.10 -6.17 8.49
C ALA A 42 -4.30 -4.86 8.62
N ALA A 43 -4.04 -4.16 7.51
CA ALA A 43 -3.36 -2.87 7.50
C ALA A 43 -4.27 -1.69 7.86
N MET A 44 -5.60 -1.82 7.72
CA MET A 44 -6.56 -0.73 7.95
C MET A 44 -6.42 -0.01 9.30
N PRO A 45 -6.22 -0.70 10.45
CA PRO A 45 -6.02 -0.04 11.74
C PRO A 45 -4.76 0.84 11.82
N HIS A 46 -3.84 0.70 10.86
CA HIS A 46 -2.58 1.45 10.79
C HIS A 46 -2.61 2.61 9.79
N VAL A 47 -3.70 2.76 9.02
CA VAL A 47 -3.92 3.90 8.12
C VAL A 47 -4.05 5.19 8.94
N ALA A 48 -3.67 6.32 8.35
CA ALA A 48 -3.86 7.61 9.01
C ALA A 48 -5.37 7.89 9.20
N PRO A 49 -5.82 8.32 10.38
CA PRO A 49 -7.26 8.47 10.66
C PRO A 49 -7.94 9.56 9.81
N ASP A 50 -7.15 10.45 9.22
CA ASP A 50 -7.55 11.53 8.31
C ASP A 50 -7.40 11.16 6.82
N ALA A 51 -7.04 9.91 6.50
CA ALA A 51 -6.94 9.47 5.12
C ALA A 51 -8.33 9.30 4.48
N GLU A 52 -8.63 10.11 3.46
CA GLU A 52 -9.89 10.04 2.69
C GLU A 52 -9.80 9.12 1.48
N VAL A 53 -8.60 8.97 0.91
CA VAL A 53 -8.35 8.15 -0.29
C VAL A 53 -7.25 7.14 0.01
N LEU A 54 -7.50 5.88 -0.34
CA LEU A 54 -6.52 4.81 -0.27
C LEU A 54 -6.05 4.46 -1.68
N ALA A 55 -4.73 4.42 -1.85
CA ALA A 55 -4.15 3.92 -3.09
C ALA A 55 -3.39 2.62 -2.84
N VAL A 56 -3.60 1.65 -3.73
CA VAL A 56 -3.01 0.32 -3.65
C VAL A 56 -2.05 0.14 -4.82
N LEU A 57 -0.77 -0.10 -4.53
CA LEU A 57 0.28 -0.34 -5.51
C LEU A 57 0.81 -1.76 -5.31
N ASP A 58 0.97 -2.53 -6.37
CA ASP A 58 1.72 -3.79 -6.29
C ASP A 58 3.22 -3.51 -6.25
N ALA A 59 3.96 -4.42 -5.58
CA ALA A 59 5.37 -4.20 -5.22
C ALA A 59 6.33 -4.15 -6.42
N ASP A 60 5.88 -4.56 -7.60
CA ASP A 60 6.60 -4.60 -8.86
C ASP A 60 6.29 -3.41 -9.78
N TYR A 61 5.44 -2.48 -9.37
CA TYR A 61 5.17 -1.26 -10.13
C TYR A 61 6.02 -0.07 -9.72
N VAL A 62 6.49 0.67 -10.73
CA VAL A 62 7.01 2.04 -10.58
C VAL A 62 6.01 2.98 -11.24
N VAL A 63 5.40 3.85 -10.42
CA VAL A 63 4.40 4.83 -10.88
C VAL A 63 5.06 6.08 -11.47
N ASP A 64 4.38 6.72 -12.44
CA ASP A 64 4.78 8.05 -12.90
C ASP A 64 4.72 9.02 -11.71
N PRO A 65 5.73 9.87 -11.46
CA PRO A 65 5.72 10.81 -10.33
C PRO A 65 4.50 11.72 -10.22
N LYS A 66 3.74 11.91 -11.31
CA LYS A 66 2.56 12.76 -11.41
C LYS A 66 1.24 12.01 -11.22
N TRP A 67 1.25 10.69 -11.07
CA TRP A 67 0.04 9.86 -11.07
C TRP A 67 -1.04 10.31 -10.07
N LEU A 68 -0.67 10.70 -8.84
CA LEU A 68 -1.64 11.20 -7.86
C LEU A 68 -2.30 12.49 -8.30
N ARG A 69 -1.54 13.42 -8.92
CA ARG A 69 -2.09 14.68 -9.42
C ARG A 69 -3.12 14.42 -10.52
N ASP A 70 -2.89 13.40 -11.33
CA ASP A 70 -3.75 13.12 -12.48
C ASP A 70 -4.99 12.28 -12.08
N LEU A 71 -4.90 11.42 -11.06
CA LEU A 71 -6.00 10.52 -10.65
C LEU A 71 -6.82 11.02 -9.44
N ALA A 72 -6.19 11.63 -8.44
CA ALA A 72 -6.90 12.05 -7.22
C ALA A 72 -8.05 13.05 -7.45
N PRO A 73 -7.99 13.99 -8.42
CA PRO A 73 -9.08 14.93 -8.66
C PRO A 73 -10.42 14.30 -9.02
N ALA A 74 -10.44 13.06 -9.54
CA ALA A 74 -11.69 12.37 -9.88
C ALA A 74 -12.58 12.10 -8.65
N PHE A 75 -11.99 12.02 -7.44
CA PHE A 75 -12.74 11.88 -6.18
C PHE A 75 -13.44 13.17 -5.74
N ALA A 76 -13.26 14.30 -6.45
CA ALA A 76 -14.04 15.51 -6.20
C ALA A 76 -15.53 15.33 -6.53
N ASP A 77 -15.88 14.36 -7.38
CA ASP A 77 -17.27 13.91 -7.53
C ASP A 77 -17.57 12.86 -6.44
N PRO A 78 -18.49 13.13 -5.49
CA PRO A 78 -18.81 12.19 -4.41
C PRO A 78 -19.45 10.88 -4.88
N LYS A 79 -19.82 10.76 -6.17
CA LYS A 79 -20.30 9.50 -6.76
C LYS A 79 -19.17 8.57 -7.18
N VAL A 80 -17.93 9.03 -7.23
CA VAL A 80 -16.77 8.23 -7.64
C VAL A 80 -16.21 7.50 -6.43
N ALA A 81 -16.39 6.18 -6.39
CA ALA A 81 -15.88 5.32 -5.32
C ALA A 81 -14.47 4.75 -5.62
N MET A 82 -14.08 4.67 -6.89
CA MET A 82 -12.82 4.06 -7.31
C MET A 82 -12.34 4.64 -8.64
N VAL A 83 -11.02 4.81 -8.76
CA VAL A 83 -10.34 5.19 -10.00
C VAL A 83 -9.27 4.13 -10.27
N GLN A 84 -9.22 3.61 -11.50
CA GLN A 84 -8.24 2.61 -11.91
C GLN A 84 -7.36 3.16 -13.02
N ALA A 85 -6.04 3.09 -12.83
CA ALA A 85 -5.05 3.38 -13.86
C ALA A 85 -4.82 2.15 -14.76
N PRO A 86 -4.31 2.33 -15.99
CA PRO A 86 -3.81 1.23 -16.80
C PRO A 86 -2.78 0.39 -16.04
N GLN A 87 -2.81 -0.93 -16.26
CA GLN A 87 -1.85 -1.90 -15.71
C GLN A 87 -0.62 -2.06 -16.58
#